data_AF-A0A6V8QYZ7-F1
#
_entry.id   AF-A0A6V8QYZ7-F1
#
_cell.length_a   1.000
_cell.length_b   1.000
_cell.length_c   1.000
_cell.angle_alpha   90.00
_cell.angle_beta   90.00
_cell.angle_gamma   90.00
#
_symmetry.space_group_name_H-M   'P 1'
#
loop_
_entity.id
_entity.type
_entity.pdbx_description
1 polymer ?
#
loop_
_entity_poly.entity_id
_entity_poly.type
_entity_poly.pdbx_seq_one_letter_code
_entity_poly.pdbx_strand_id
1 'polypeptide(L)'
;MNYQYRFGTSFTVATQKLYADGGFGRYYSGIGAALIQGPVARFGDTAANAGILALLQSNSYLSHLPSLGKTVFASLCAAAFRMILTPVDTLKTTLQAQGAGGTALLRQRIKEHGVGTLWWGAFATAGATFVGHYPWFATYNLLTETIPEPPKTELFLWLLRLALIGFVASIISDSVSNSLRVVKTYRQVNDTKVSYTEAVQLVIREDGISGLLGRGLPTRILSNGLQGLLFSILWKLFLDIWEHKTSS
;
A
#
# COMPACT_ATOMS: atom_id res chain seq x y z
N MET A 1 10.18 5.74 -2.96
CA MET A 1 9.53 5.30 -1.70
C MET A 1 10.20 4.11 -1.03
N ASN A 2 10.19 2.87 -1.59
CA ASN A 2 10.77 1.71 -0.90
C ASN A 2 12.27 1.85 -0.57
N TYR A 3 13.04 2.52 -1.44
CA TYR A 3 14.41 2.93 -1.15
C TYR A 3 14.49 3.81 0.11
N GLN A 4 13.63 4.83 0.22
CA GLN A 4 13.60 5.76 1.36
C GLN A 4 13.19 5.07 2.66
N TYR A 5 12.30 4.07 2.60
CA TYR A 5 11.96 3.26 3.77
C TYR A 5 13.17 2.48 4.29
N ARG A 6 14.01 1.95 3.38
CA ARG A 6 15.21 1.20 3.76
C ARG A 6 16.35 2.10 4.24
N PHE A 7 16.58 3.22 3.57
CA PHE A 7 17.81 4.02 3.72
C PHE A 7 17.62 5.40 4.34
N GLY A 8 16.40 5.82 4.66
CA GLY A 8 16.19 7.09 5.37
C GLY A 8 16.30 8.36 4.52
N THR A 9 16.54 8.24 3.21
CA THR A 9 16.89 9.41 2.39
C THR A 9 15.72 10.30 2.02
N SER A 10 16.02 11.58 1.78
CA SER A 10 15.06 12.54 1.22
C SER A 10 14.65 12.17 -0.21
N PHE A 11 13.55 12.73 -0.69
CA PHE A 11 13.06 12.47 -2.05
C PHE A 11 14.11 12.81 -3.12
N THR A 12 14.73 13.98 -3.03
CA THR A 12 15.74 14.44 -4.00
C THR A 12 16.96 13.52 -4.02
N VAL A 13 17.48 13.15 -2.85
CA VAL A 13 18.63 12.26 -2.72
C VAL A 13 18.30 10.86 -3.25
N ALA A 14 17.12 10.32 -2.91
CA ALA A 14 16.68 9.03 -3.43
C ALA A 14 16.56 9.04 -4.95
N THR A 15 15.95 10.07 -5.53
CA THR A 15 15.77 10.21 -6.99
C THR A 15 17.13 10.30 -7.69
N GLN A 16 18.03 11.16 -7.22
CA GLN A 16 19.38 11.29 -7.77
C GLN A 16 20.18 9.98 -7.67
N LYS A 17 20.12 9.31 -6.52
CA LYS A 17 20.84 8.05 -6.30
C LYS A 17 20.32 6.94 -7.20
N LEU A 18 18.99 6.80 -7.32
CA LEU A 18 18.37 5.83 -8.22
C LEU A 18 18.74 6.10 -9.69
N TYR A 19 18.75 7.37 -10.11
CA TYR A 19 19.18 7.71 -11.46
C TYR A 19 20.66 7.39 -11.70
N ALA A 20 21.54 7.67 -10.74
CA ALA A 20 22.95 7.34 -10.84
C ALA A 20 23.20 5.82 -10.89
N ASP A 21 22.39 5.02 -10.19
CA ASP A 21 22.57 3.57 -10.10
C ASP A 21 22.12 2.82 -11.38
N GLY A 22 21.25 3.39 -12.22
CA GLY A 22 20.75 2.67 -13.40
C GLY A 22 19.88 3.49 -14.37
N GLY A 23 20.03 4.81 -14.37
CA GLY A 23 19.28 5.73 -15.23
C GLY A 23 17.77 5.63 -15.03
N PHE A 24 17.02 5.89 -16.11
CA PHE A 24 15.56 5.81 -16.09
C PHE A 24 15.03 4.40 -15.80
N GLY A 25 15.74 3.35 -16.25
CA GLY A 25 15.35 1.96 -15.98
C GLY A 25 15.28 1.61 -14.50
N ARG A 26 16.08 2.28 -13.65
CA ARG A 26 16.11 2.03 -12.21
C ARG A 26 14.78 2.36 -11.53
N TYR A 27 14.04 3.35 -12.01
CA TYR A 27 12.71 3.70 -11.47
C TYR A 27 11.65 2.61 -11.70
N TYR A 28 11.84 1.78 -12.72
CA TYR A 28 10.94 0.68 -13.09
C TYR A 28 11.36 -0.67 -12.51
N SER A 29 12.43 -0.72 -11.69
CA SER A 29 12.86 -1.95 -11.04
C SER A 29 11.74 -2.54 -10.20
N GLY A 30 11.42 -3.82 -10.44
CA GLY A 30 10.31 -4.51 -9.77
C GLY A 30 8.91 -4.24 -10.34
N ILE A 31 8.79 -3.54 -11.48
CA ILE A 31 7.49 -3.30 -12.13
C ILE A 31 6.75 -4.61 -12.46
N GLY A 32 7.44 -5.64 -12.94
CA GLY A 32 6.80 -6.94 -13.26
C GLY A 32 6.11 -7.56 -12.05
N ALA A 33 6.79 -7.62 -10.90
CA ALA A 33 6.18 -8.08 -9.66
C ALA A 33 5.06 -7.15 -9.18
N ALA A 34 5.18 -5.83 -9.40
CA ALA A 34 4.13 -4.87 -9.06
C ALA A 34 2.87 -5.02 -9.91
N LEU A 35 3.00 -5.32 -11.20
CA LEU A 35 1.89 -5.55 -12.14
C LEU A 35 1.10 -6.81 -11.81
N ILE A 36 1.74 -7.82 -11.21
CA ILE A 36 1.05 -9.00 -10.68
C ILE A 36 0.43 -8.69 -9.32
N GLN A 37 1.22 -8.09 -8.42
CA GLN A 37 0.82 -7.87 -7.04
C GLN A 37 -0.36 -6.89 -6.92
N GLY A 38 -0.41 -5.84 -7.73
CA GLY A 38 -1.45 -4.80 -7.67
C GLY A 38 -2.86 -5.35 -7.90
N PRO A 39 -3.15 -5.94 -9.07
CA PRO A 39 -4.46 -6.53 -9.38
C PRO A 39 -4.85 -7.63 -8.41
N VAL A 40 -3.94 -8.56 -8.09
CA VAL A 40 -4.25 -9.68 -7.18
C VAL A 40 -4.55 -9.17 -5.77
N ALA A 41 -3.78 -8.20 -5.26
CA ALA A 41 -4.04 -7.59 -3.96
C ALA A 41 -5.39 -6.86 -3.94
N ARG A 42 -5.73 -6.11 -4.99
CA ARG A 42 -7.02 -5.40 -5.08
C ARG A 42 -8.19 -6.36 -5.16
N PHE A 43 -8.07 -7.42 -5.96
CA PHE A 43 -9.06 -8.47 -6.03
C PHE A 43 -9.29 -9.09 -4.65
N GLY A 44 -8.23 -9.47 -3.94
CA GLY A 44 -8.36 -10.05 -2.60
C GLY A 44 -8.92 -9.09 -1.56
N ASP A 45 -8.54 -7.81 -1.58
CA ASP A 45 -9.11 -6.80 -0.68
C ASP A 45 -10.63 -6.64 -0.92
N THR A 46 -11.06 -6.57 -2.18
CA THR A 46 -12.49 -6.48 -2.54
C THR A 46 -13.25 -7.77 -2.19
N ALA A 47 -12.68 -8.94 -2.51
CA ALA A 47 -13.29 -10.24 -2.21
C ALA A 47 -13.39 -10.47 -0.70
N ALA A 48 -12.37 -10.09 0.07
CA ALA A 48 -12.40 -10.14 1.53
C ALA A 48 -13.49 -9.24 2.10
N ASN A 49 -13.61 -8.01 1.60
CA ASN A 49 -14.64 -7.08 2.05
C ASN A 49 -16.06 -7.59 1.73
N ALA A 50 -16.33 -7.96 0.47
CA ALA A 50 -17.63 -8.47 0.06
C ALA A 50 -17.98 -9.80 0.73
N GLY A 51 -17.03 -10.73 0.79
CA GLY A 51 -17.22 -12.06 1.39
C GLY A 51 -17.49 -12.00 2.89
N ILE A 52 -16.76 -11.16 3.63
CA ILE A 52 -17.03 -10.98 5.06
C ILE A 52 -18.36 -10.29 5.30
N LEU A 53 -18.73 -9.27 4.52
CA LEU A 53 -20.04 -8.64 4.67
C LEU A 53 -21.17 -9.65 4.44
N ALA A 54 -21.05 -10.52 3.45
CA ALA A 54 -22.02 -11.59 3.19
C ALA A 54 -22.07 -12.62 4.34
N LEU A 55 -20.92 -13.05 4.86
CA LEU A 55 -20.83 -13.98 5.99
C LEU A 55 -21.35 -13.39 7.31
N LEU A 56 -21.14 -12.09 7.54
CA LEU A 56 -21.64 -11.41 8.73
C LEU A 56 -23.14 -11.15 8.64
N GLN A 57 -23.69 -10.94 7.43
CA GLN A 57 -25.13 -10.81 7.22
C GLN A 57 -25.88 -12.14 7.37
N SER A 58 -25.26 -13.28 7.05
CA SER A 58 -25.88 -14.60 7.18
C SER A 58 -25.95 -15.12 8.63
N ASN A 59 -25.29 -14.44 9.58
CA ASN A 59 -25.32 -14.78 11.00
C ASN A 59 -26.21 -13.80 11.78
N SER A 60 -27.23 -14.32 12.45
CA SER A 60 -28.22 -13.53 13.20
C SER A 60 -27.64 -12.71 14.36
N TYR A 61 -26.49 -13.10 14.92
CA TYR A 61 -25.83 -12.36 16.00
C TYR A 61 -24.87 -11.27 15.47
N LEU A 62 -24.20 -11.53 14.34
CA LEU A 62 -23.18 -10.64 13.77
C LEU A 62 -23.75 -9.62 12.77
N SER A 63 -24.98 -9.82 12.30
CA SER A 63 -25.68 -8.91 11.39
C SER A 63 -25.90 -7.51 12.00
N HIS A 64 -26.09 -7.46 13.33
CA HIS A 64 -26.30 -6.26 14.13
C HIS A 64 -25.02 -5.50 14.51
N LEU A 65 -23.84 -6.02 14.14
CA LEU A 65 -22.59 -5.31 14.41
C LEU A 65 -22.58 -3.94 13.71
N PRO A 66 -22.16 -2.86 14.40
CA PRO A 66 -21.93 -1.56 13.76
C PRO A 66 -20.87 -1.68 12.67
N SER A 67 -20.91 -0.76 11.70
CA SER A 67 -20.05 -0.78 10.49
C SER A 67 -18.57 -1.00 10.81
N LEU A 68 -18.05 -0.37 11.87
CA LEU A 68 -16.67 -0.52 12.33
C LEU A 68 -16.33 -1.96 12.77
N GLY A 69 -17.26 -2.66 13.42
CA GLY A 69 -17.07 -4.06 13.81
C GLY A 69 -16.95 -4.98 12.60
N LYS A 70 -17.74 -4.74 11.54
CA LYS A 70 -17.66 -5.48 10.28
C LYS A 70 -16.32 -5.24 9.57
N THR A 71 -15.84 -3.98 9.61
CA THR A 71 -14.53 -3.60 9.04
C THR A 71 -13.36 -4.32 9.70
N VAL A 72 -13.43 -4.68 10.99
CA VAL A 72 -12.37 -5.45 11.66
C VAL A 72 -12.19 -6.82 11.00
N PHE A 73 -13.28 -7.55 10.77
CA PHE A 73 -13.23 -8.87 10.13
C PHE A 73 -12.73 -8.77 8.69
N ALA A 74 -13.20 -7.77 7.94
CA ALA A 74 -12.71 -7.52 6.58
C ALA A 74 -11.20 -7.23 6.58
N SER A 75 -10.72 -6.45 7.56
CA SER A 75 -9.30 -6.12 7.73
C SER A 75 -8.45 -7.35 8.08
N LEU A 76 -8.97 -8.28 8.90
CA LEU A 76 -8.29 -9.54 9.22
C LEU A 76 -8.16 -10.46 8.00
N CYS A 77 -9.23 -10.60 7.21
CA CYS A 77 -9.19 -11.36 5.96
C CYS A 77 -8.25 -10.75 4.93
N ALA A 78 -8.28 -9.43 4.77
CA ALA A 78 -7.34 -8.71 3.91
C ALA A 78 -5.89 -8.93 4.39
N ALA A 79 -5.63 -8.84 5.70
CA ALA A 79 -4.31 -9.09 6.27
C ALA A 79 -3.83 -10.53 6.02
N ALA A 80 -4.70 -11.53 6.17
CA ALA A 80 -4.39 -12.92 5.85
C ALA A 80 -4.07 -13.13 4.37
N PHE A 81 -4.86 -12.52 3.48
CA PHE A 81 -4.61 -12.56 2.05
C PHE A 81 -3.26 -11.92 1.67
N ARG A 82 -2.87 -10.84 2.36
CA ARG A 82 -1.55 -10.20 2.17
C ARG A 82 -0.39 -11.09 2.60
N MET A 83 -0.58 -11.99 3.56
CA MET A 83 0.46 -12.96 3.92
C MET A 83 0.72 -13.95 2.77
N ILE A 84 -0.31 -14.36 2.03
CA ILE A 84 -0.16 -15.22 0.84
C ILE A 84 0.62 -14.49 -0.26
N LEU A 85 0.35 -13.19 -0.47
CA LEU A 85 1.05 -12.37 -1.47
C LEU A 85 2.44 -11.87 -1.04
N THR A 86 2.87 -12.17 0.18
CA THR A 86 4.14 -11.64 0.71
C THR A 86 5.36 -12.03 -0.16
N PRO A 87 5.48 -13.22 -0.76
CA PRO A 87 6.60 -13.52 -1.64
C PRO A 87 6.74 -12.57 -2.83
N VAL A 88 5.62 -12.23 -3.49
CA VAL A 88 5.60 -11.30 -4.62
C VAL A 88 5.91 -9.87 -4.13
N ASP A 89 5.38 -9.49 -2.97
CA ASP A 89 5.69 -8.19 -2.33
C ASP A 89 7.17 -8.07 -1.92
N THR A 90 7.76 -9.15 -1.39
CA THR A 90 9.19 -9.21 -1.02
C THR A 90 10.06 -9.09 -2.26
N LEU A 91 9.73 -9.79 -3.35
CA LEU A 91 10.41 -9.63 -4.63
C LEU A 91 10.34 -8.19 -5.13
N LYS A 92 9.14 -7.62 -5.23
CA LYS A 92 8.92 -6.22 -5.63
C LYS A 92 9.71 -5.26 -4.76
N THR A 93 9.58 -5.36 -3.43
CA THR A 93 10.17 -4.41 -2.48
C THR A 93 11.69 -4.47 -2.51
N THR A 94 12.25 -5.69 -2.62
CA THR A 94 13.71 -5.88 -2.72
C THR A 94 14.25 -5.31 -4.03
N LEU A 95 13.60 -5.55 -5.17
CA LEU A 95 14.03 -4.95 -6.44
C LEU A 95 13.87 -3.42 -6.45
N GLN A 96 12.81 -2.89 -5.85
CA GLN A 96 12.61 -1.45 -5.78
C GLN A 96 13.66 -0.77 -4.88
N ALA A 97 14.10 -1.43 -3.81
CA ALA A 97 15.10 -0.88 -2.90
C ALA A 97 16.55 -1.13 -3.37
N GLN A 98 16.91 -2.34 -3.80
CA GLN A 98 18.28 -2.74 -4.13
C GLN A 98 18.61 -2.70 -5.63
N GLY A 99 17.62 -2.52 -6.51
CA GLY A 99 17.82 -2.48 -7.95
C GLY A 99 18.26 -3.84 -8.51
N ALA A 100 19.26 -3.82 -9.41
CA ALA A 100 19.76 -5.02 -10.09
C ALA A 100 20.31 -6.08 -9.12
N GLY A 101 20.89 -5.66 -7.98
CA GLY A 101 21.38 -6.57 -6.94
C GLY A 101 20.28 -7.31 -6.18
N GLY A 102 19.02 -6.88 -6.29
CA GLY A 102 17.91 -7.44 -5.50
C GLY A 102 17.59 -8.90 -5.83
N THR A 103 17.76 -9.35 -7.07
CA THR A 103 17.55 -10.76 -7.44
C THR A 103 18.65 -11.66 -6.89
N ALA A 104 19.91 -11.21 -6.99
CA ALA A 104 21.06 -11.90 -6.43
C ALA A 104 20.91 -12.05 -4.91
N LEU A 105 20.48 -10.98 -4.24
CA LEU A 105 20.21 -10.98 -2.82
C LEU A 105 19.16 -12.01 -2.41
N LEU A 106 18.01 -12.04 -3.09
CA LEU A 106 16.95 -13.01 -2.79
C LEU A 106 17.40 -14.44 -3.06
N ARG A 107 18.15 -14.67 -4.15
CA ARG A 107 18.71 -15.99 -4.47
C ARG A 107 19.66 -16.46 -3.37
N GLN A 108 20.54 -15.59 -2.90
CA GLN A 108 21.46 -15.89 -1.80
C GLN A 108 20.68 -16.21 -0.52
N ARG A 109 19.70 -15.39 -0.15
CA ARG A 109 18.86 -15.64 1.02
C ARG A 109 18.11 -16.98 0.94
N ILE A 110 17.55 -17.32 -0.21
CA ILE A 110 16.88 -18.60 -0.40
C ILE A 110 17.87 -19.76 -0.22
N LYS A 111 19.11 -19.61 -0.71
CA LYS A 111 20.16 -20.62 -0.55
C LYS A 111 20.58 -20.79 0.91
N GLU A 112 20.71 -19.70 1.66
CA GLU A 112 21.23 -19.71 3.04
C GLU A 112 20.16 -20.03 4.10
N HIS A 113 18.93 -19.59 3.89
CA HIS A 113 17.87 -19.63 4.91
C HIS A 113 16.56 -20.26 4.41
N GLY A 114 16.54 -20.76 3.18
CA GLY A 114 15.39 -21.42 2.57
C GLY A 114 14.33 -20.47 2.00
N VAL A 115 13.29 -21.06 1.38
CA VAL A 115 12.21 -20.32 0.68
C VAL A 115 11.35 -19.50 1.64
N GLY A 116 11.29 -19.88 2.92
CA GLY A 116 10.58 -19.14 3.98
C GLY A 116 11.07 -17.69 4.16
N THR A 117 12.26 -17.36 3.64
CA THR A 117 12.78 -15.99 3.59
C THR A 117 11.88 -15.01 2.85
N LEU A 118 11.11 -15.48 1.87
CA LEU A 118 10.19 -14.66 1.11
C LEU A 118 9.03 -14.11 1.96
N TRP A 119 8.76 -14.72 3.12
CA TRP A 119 7.78 -14.26 4.10
C TRP A 119 8.39 -13.41 5.23
N TRP A 120 9.68 -13.06 5.16
CA TRP A 120 10.24 -12.12 6.13
C TRP A 120 9.53 -10.78 6.02
N GLY A 121 8.90 -10.35 7.12
CA GLY A 121 8.05 -9.17 7.14
C GLY A 121 6.56 -9.43 6.99
N ALA A 122 6.11 -10.67 6.74
CA ALA A 122 4.69 -11.01 6.55
C ALA A 122 3.76 -10.45 7.64
N PHE A 123 4.11 -10.58 8.92
CA PHE A 123 3.30 -10.02 10.02
C PHE A 123 3.30 -8.49 10.06
N ALA A 124 4.37 -7.82 9.66
CA ALA A 124 4.37 -6.36 9.55
C ALA A 124 3.60 -5.90 8.31
N THR A 125 3.61 -6.68 7.22
CA THR A 125 2.75 -6.46 6.06
C THR A 125 1.28 -6.62 6.43
N ALA A 126 0.94 -7.67 7.18
CA ALA A 126 -0.40 -7.92 7.71
C ALA A 126 -0.83 -6.80 8.67
N GLY A 127 0.02 -6.44 9.64
CA GLY A 127 -0.23 -5.35 10.58
C GLY A 127 -0.38 -4.00 9.89
N ALA A 128 0.51 -3.65 8.94
CA ALA A 128 0.41 -2.42 8.17
C ALA A 128 -0.87 -2.37 7.31
N THR A 129 -1.35 -3.53 6.85
CA THR A 129 -2.61 -3.64 6.13
C THR A 129 -3.78 -3.41 7.08
N PHE A 130 -3.81 -4.11 8.22
CA PHE A 130 -4.87 -3.95 9.23
C PHE A 130 -4.97 -2.51 9.74
N VAL A 131 -3.84 -1.95 10.19
CA VAL A 131 -3.72 -0.60 10.75
C VAL A 131 -3.92 0.49 9.69
N GLY A 132 -3.71 0.21 8.41
CA GLY A 132 -4.06 1.16 7.34
C GLY A 132 -5.52 1.05 6.90
N HIS A 133 -6.02 -0.17 6.74
CA HIS A 133 -7.34 -0.45 6.20
C HIS A 133 -8.45 0.09 7.11
N TYR A 134 -8.36 -0.15 8.42
CA TYR A 134 -9.38 0.30 9.35
C TYR A 134 -9.54 1.83 9.39
N PRO A 135 -8.48 2.64 9.62
CA PRO A 135 -8.59 4.10 9.56
C PRO A 135 -9.02 4.63 8.19
N TRP A 136 -8.60 3.98 7.10
CA TRP A 136 -9.04 4.40 5.76
C TRP A 136 -10.57 4.36 5.63
N PHE A 137 -11.18 3.21 5.94
CA PHE A 137 -12.64 3.05 5.84
C PHE A 137 -13.38 3.89 6.88
N ALA A 138 -12.85 3.99 8.11
CA ALA A 138 -13.46 4.83 9.14
C ALA A 138 -13.50 6.30 8.72
N THR A 139 -12.38 6.85 8.22
CA THR A 139 -12.34 8.22 7.70
C THR A 139 -13.21 8.39 6.46
N TYR A 140 -13.15 7.44 5.52
CA TYR A 140 -13.94 7.51 4.29
C TYR A 140 -15.44 7.59 4.59
N ASN A 141 -15.95 6.70 5.47
CA ASN A 141 -17.35 6.68 5.84
C ASN A 141 -17.75 7.95 6.61
N LEU A 142 -16.95 8.36 7.60
CA LEU A 142 -17.21 9.57 8.38
C LEU A 142 -17.32 10.82 7.50
N LEU A 143 -16.36 11.02 6.58
CA LEU A 143 -16.37 12.16 5.67
C LEU A 143 -17.48 12.06 4.62
N THR A 144 -17.84 10.84 4.20
CA THR A 144 -18.98 10.63 3.29
C THR A 144 -20.31 10.98 3.96
N GLU A 145 -20.47 10.69 5.25
CA GLU A 145 -21.66 11.07 6.03
C GLU A 145 -21.70 12.57 6.35
N THR A 146 -20.53 13.17 6.60
CA THR A 146 -20.43 14.58 7.04
C THR A 146 -20.49 15.58 5.88
N ILE A 147 -19.87 15.26 4.73
CA ILE A 147 -19.82 16.16 3.58
C ILE A 147 -21.05 15.92 2.70
N PRO A 148 -21.96 16.90 2.53
CA PRO A 148 -23.16 16.73 1.71
C PRO A 148 -22.86 16.26 0.29
N GLU A 149 -23.69 15.37 -0.25
CA GLU A 149 -23.57 14.91 -1.64
C GLU A 149 -24.15 15.97 -2.59
N PRO A 150 -23.38 16.49 -3.56
CA PRO A 150 -23.91 17.41 -4.57
C PRO A 150 -24.86 16.65 -5.52
N PRO A 151 -25.77 17.37 -6.21
CA PRO A 151 -26.63 16.76 -7.22
C PRO A 151 -25.82 15.99 -8.27
N LYS A 152 -26.27 14.80 -8.69
CA LYS A 152 -25.56 13.97 -9.68
C LYS A 152 -25.41 14.63 -11.06
N THR A 153 -26.19 15.67 -11.33
CA THR A 153 -26.05 16.53 -12.51
C THR A 153 -24.74 17.33 -12.50
N GLU A 154 -24.17 17.58 -11.31
CA GLU A 154 -22.89 18.27 -11.13
C GLU A 154 -21.75 17.25 -11.00
N LEU A 155 -21.55 16.47 -12.07
CA LEU A 155 -20.58 15.36 -12.10
C LEU A 155 -19.19 15.77 -11.59
N PHE A 156 -18.71 16.97 -11.96
CA PHE A 156 -17.41 17.47 -11.51
C PHE A 156 -17.34 17.63 -9.99
N LEU A 157 -18.34 18.25 -9.37
CA LEU A 157 -18.37 18.48 -7.92
C LEU A 157 -18.53 17.15 -7.15
N TRP A 158 -19.32 16.24 -7.70
CA TRP A 158 -19.46 14.88 -7.16
C TRP A 158 -18.13 14.11 -7.18
N LEU A 159 -17.43 14.12 -8.31
CA LEU A 159 -16.10 13.49 -8.45
C LEU A 159 -15.06 14.15 -7.54
N LEU A 160 -15.05 15.48 -7.46
CA LEU A 160 -14.14 16.23 -6.61
C LEU A 160 -14.33 15.88 -5.13
N ARG A 161 -15.58 15.78 -4.67
CA ARG A 161 -15.91 15.33 -3.32
C ARG A 161 -15.35 13.93 -3.03
N LEU A 162 -15.60 12.97 -3.91
CA LEU A 162 -15.10 11.60 -3.75
C LEU A 162 -13.56 11.54 -3.74
N ALA A 163 -12.91 12.30 -4.63
CA ALA A 163 -11.46 12.38 -4.70
C ALA A 163 -10.86 12.97 -3.42
N LEU A 164 -11.45 14.06 -2.88
CA LEU A 164 -11.00 14.69 -1.64
C LEU A 164 -11.17 13.76 -0.44
N ILE A 165 -12.34 13.12 -0.30
CA ILE A 165 -12.59 12.14 0.77
C ILE A 165 -11.59 10.98 0.70
N GLY A 166 -11.41 10.39 -0.49
CA GLY A 166 -10.47 9.30 -0.69
C GLY A 166 -9.01 9.70 -0.43
N PHE A 167 -8.63 10.93 -0.77
CA PHE A 167 -7.29 11.45 -0.52
C PHE A 167 -7.02 11.65 0.98
N VAL A 168 -7.96 12.27 1.72
CA VAL A 168 -7.84 12.45 3.17
C VAL A 168 -7.80 11.10 3.90
N ALA A 169 -8.67 10.15 3.52
CA ALA A 169 -8.65 8.79 4.03
C ALA A 169 -7.30 8.10 3.79
N SER A 170 -6.69 8.33 2.63
CA SER A 170 -5.36 7.80 2.28
C SER A 170 -4.26 8.42 3.14
N ILE A 171 -4.26 9.74 3.36
CA ILE A 171 -3.29 10.42 4.23
C ILE A 171 -3.34 9.86 5.65
N ILE A 172 -4.53 9.73 6.23
CA ILE A 172 -4.70 9.22 7.60
C ILE A 172 -4.20 7.78 7.69
N SER A 173 -4.66 6.90 6.79
CA SER A 173 -4.22 5.50 6.72
C SER A 173 -2.71 5.36 6.56
N ASP A 174 -2.11 6.14 5.66
CA ASP A 174 -0.67 6.08 5.41
C ASP A 174 0.13 6.59 6.60
N SER A 175 -0.34 7.64 7.27
CA SER A 175 0.33 8.20 8.45
C SER A 175 0.35 7.19 9.60
N VAL A 176 -0.79 6.55 9.89
CA VAL A 176 -0.90 5.59 11.01
C VAL A 176 -0.16 4.28 10.68
N SER A 177 -0.16 3.85 9.42
CA SER A 177 0.51 2.60 9.01
C SER A 177 1.98 2.74 8.64
N ASN A 178 2.54 3.96 8.58
CA ASN A 178 3.88 4.18 7.99
C ASN A 178 4.98 3.43 8.75
N SER A 179 4.96 3.45 10.09
CA SER A 179 5.98 2.81 10.92
C SER A 179 6.11 1.31 10.65
N LEU A 180 4.97 0.62 10.55
CA LEU A 180 4.93 -0.80 10.21
C LEU A 180 5.49 -1.06 8.80
N ARG A 181 5.34 -0.11 7.87
CA ARG A 181 5.88 -0.24 6.51
C ARG A 181 7.37 0.05 6.46
N VAL A 182 7.87 0.99 7.26
CA VAL A 182 9.32 1.18 7.43
C VAL A 182 9.94 -0.11 7.96
N VAL A 183 9.36 -0.67 9.03
CA VAL A 183 9.83 -1.94 9.63
C VAL A 183 9.70 -3.11 8.65
N LYS A 184 8.58 -3.25 7.93
CA LYS A 184 8.41 -4.33 6.94
C LYS A 184 9.48 -4.24 5.85
N THR A 185 9.72 -3.05 5.31
CA THR A 185 10.65 -2.85 4.21
C THR A 185 12.08 -3.07 4.67
N TYR A 186 12.43 -2.61 5.87
CA TYR A 186 13.74 -2.88 6.45
C TYR A 186 14.01 -4.39 6.52
N ARG A 187 13.07 -5.18 7.05
CA ARG A 187 13.22 -6.63 7.15
C ARG A 187 13.15 -7.37 5.82
N GLN A 188 12.31 -6.93 4.89
CA GLN A 188 12.16 -7.56 3.57
C GLN A 188 13.43 -7.41 2.73
N VAL A 189 14.08 -6.26 2.84
CA VAL A 189 15.20 -5.86 1.97
C VAL A 189 16.57 -6.18 2.59
N ASN A 190 16.65 -6.41 3.90
CA ASN A 190 17.93 -6.71 4.52
C ASN A 190 18.47 -8.08 4.11
N ASP A 191 19.80 -8.17 4.09
CA ASP A 191 20.50 -9.37 3.66
C ASP A 191 20.39 -10.47 4.72
N THR A 192 20.54 -10.08 5.98
CA THR A 192 20.42 -10.98 7.14
C THR A 192 19.04 -10.91 7.76
N LYS A 193 18.69 -11.97 8.51
CA LYS A 193 17.44 -12.04 9.26
C LYS A 193 17.46 -11.04 10.42
N VAL A 194 16.82 -9.90 10.22
CA VAL A 194 16.58 -8.92 11.29
C VAL A 194 15.23 -9.23 11.93
N SER A 195 15.14 -9.19 13.25
CA SER A 195 13.87 -9.25 13.99
C SER A 195 13.08 -7.94 13.85
N TYR A 196 11.82 -7.91 14.33
CA TYR A 196 11.03 -6.67 14.31
C TYR A 196 11.61 -5.61 15.26
N THR A 197 12.04 -6.02 16.44
CA THR A 197 12.62 -5.16 17.47
C THR A 197 13.96 -4.59 17.01
N GLU A 198 14.83 -5.42 16.43
CA GLU A 198 16.11 -4.94 15.88
C GLU A 198 15.89 -3.96 14.73
N ALA A 199 14.93 -4.22 13.83
CA ALA A 199 14.63 -3.28 12.74
C ALA A 199 14.18 -1.91 13.28
N VAL A 200 13.35 -1.89 14.32
CA VAL A 200 12.94 -0.65 15.00
C VAL A 200 14.15 0.03 15.65
N GLN A 201 14.97 -0.70 16.39
CA GLN A 201 16.16 -0.16 17.07
C GLN A 201 17.16 0.42 16.09
N LEU A 202 17.42 -0.26 14.97
CA LEU A 202 18.33 0.20 13.92
C LEU A 202 17.81 1.48 13.27
N VAL A 203 16.52 1.53 12.91
CA VAL A 203 15.90 2.73 12.34
C VAL A 203 15.95 3.92 13.31
N ILE A 204 15.61 3.69 14.59
CA ILE A 204 15.65 4.76 15.61
C ILE A 204 17.09 5.21 15.87
N ARG A 205 18.07 4.30 15.83
CA ARG A 205 19.48 4.65 16.01
C ARG A 205 20.02 5.48 14.84
N GLU A 206 19.59 5.18 13.62
CA GLU A 206 20.00 5.92 12.42
C GLU A 206 19.31 7.28 12.30
N ASP A 207 17.97 7.32 12.42
CA ASP A 207 17.15 8.49 12.05
C ASP A 207 16.18 8.95 13.15
N GLY A 208 16.26 8.37 14.35
CA GLY A 208 15.35 8.66 15.45
C GLY A 208 13.92 8.16 15.22
N ILE A 209 13.03 8.56 16.14
CA ILE A 209 11.60 8.23 16.07
C ILE A 209 10.93 8.88 14.84
N SER A 210 11.41 10.06 14.44
CA SER A 210 10.96 10.73 13.20
C SER A 210 11.24 9.89 11.96
N GLY A 211 12.38 9.18 11.90
CA GLY A 211 12.67 8.22 10.84
C GLY A 211 11.68 7.06 10.82
N LEU A 212 11.41 6.47 11.99
CA LEU A 212 10.45 5.37 12.10
C LEU A 212 9.05 5.77 11.62
N LEU A 213 8.58 6.96 12.00
CA LEU A 213 7.23 7.41 11.67
C LEU A 213 7.13 8.09 10.29
N GLY A 214 8.20 8.72 9.81
CA GLY A 214 8.15 9.67 8.70
C GLY A 214 8.94 9.29 7.45
N ARG A 215 9.86 8.31 7.50
CA ARG A 215 10.62 7.86 6.32
C ARG A 215 9.66 7.62 5.16
N GLY A 216 9.93 8.20 3.98
CA GLY A 216 9.15 7.98 2.75
C GLY A 216 7.70 8.48 2.74
N LEU A 217 7.14 8.96 3.86
CA LEU A 217 5.74 9.40 3.96
C LEU A 217 5.41 10.58 3.03
N PRO A 218 6.21 11.67 2.96
CA PRO A 218 5.93 12.78 2.04
C PRO A 218 5.89 12.32 0.58
N THR A 219 6.83 11.46 0.18
CA THR A 219 6.87 10.90 -1.17
C THR A 219 5.64 10.03 -1.45
N ARG A 220 5.14 9.29 -0.47
CA ARG A 220 3.90 8.53 -0.63
C ARG A 220 2.70 9.45 -0.83
N ILE A 221 2.53 10.46 0.03
CA ILE A 221 1.40 11.40 -0.07
C ILE A 221 1.39 12.07 -1.44
N LEU A 222 2.56 12.53 -1.91
CA LEU A 222 2.72 13.09 -3.24
C LEU A 222 2.36 12.08 -4.34
N SER A 223 2.87 10.84 -4.24
CA SER A 223 2.61 9.79 -5.22
C SER A 223 1.13 9.43 -5.30
N ASN A 224 0.44 9.34 -4.15
CA ASN A 224 -1.00 9.07 -4.10
C ASN A 224 -1.80 10.22 -4.73
N GLY A 225 -1.43 11.47 -4.46
CA GLY A 225 -2.05 12.64 -5.09
C GLY A 225 -1.92 12.60 -6.61
N LEU A 226 -0.70 12.37 -7.12
CA LEU A 226 -0.44 12.23 -8.56
C LEU A 226 -1.18 11.03 -9.17
N GLN A 227 -1.23 9.89 -8.48
CA GLN A 227 -1.96 8.72 -8.92
C GLN A 227 -3.47 9.00 -9.02
N GLY A 228 -4.05 9.72 -8.05
CA GLY A 228 -5.46 10.12 -8.08
C GLY A 228 -5.79 11.06 -9.25
N LEU A 229 -4.91 12.01 -9.54
CA LEU A 229 -5.03 12.89 -10.70
C LEU A 229 -4.95 12.12 -12.02
N LEU A 230 -3.93 11.27 -12.17
CA LEU A 230 -3.74 10.44 -13.36
C LEU A 230 -4.92 9.49 -13.58
N PHE A 231 -5.41 8.83 -12.53
CA PHE A 231 -6.58 7.97 -12.62
C PHE A 231 -7.79 8.74 -13.12
N SER A 232 -8.07 9.93 -12.56
CA SER A 232 -9.21 10.75 -12.99
C SER A 232 -9.13 11.17 -14.47
N ILE A 233 -7.95 11.57 -14.93
CA ILE A 233 -7.72 11.96 -16.34
C ILE A 233 -7.90 10.76 -17.27
N LEU A 234 -7.25 9.63 -16.95
CA LEU A 234 -7.31 8.42 -17.77
C LEU A 234 -8.73 7.84 -17.80
N TRP A 235 -9.42 7.83 -16.66
CA TRP A 235 -10.80 7.37 -16.58
C TRP A 235 -11.73 8.18 -17.49
N LYS A 236 -11.63 9.51 -17.43
CA LYS A 236 -12.43 10.39 -18.30
C LYS A 236 -12.11 10.16 -19.78
N LEU A 237 -10.83 10.07 -20.14
CA LEU A 237 -10.40 9.77 -21.51
C LEU A 237 -10.99 8.44 -22.01
N PHE A 238 -10.96 7.39 -21.18
CA PHE A 238 -11.49 6.09 -21.56
C PHE A 238 -13.02 6.08 -21.66
N LEU A 239 -13.72 6.79 -20.77
CA LEU A 239 -15.17 6.96 -20.87
C LEU A 239 -15.57 7.70 -22.15
N ASP A 240 -14.89 8.81 -22.48
CA ASP A 240 -15.16 9.58 -23.70
C ASP A 240 -14.97 8.70 -24.96
N ILE A 241 -13.89 7.90 -24.99
CA ILE A 241 -13.63 6.94 -26.08
C ILE A 241 -14.71 5.85 -26.15
N TRP A 242 -15.13 5.33 -25.00
CA TRP A 242 -16.16 4.30 -24.92
C TRP A 242 -17.50 4.81 -25.42
N GLU A 243 -17.96 5.95 -24.90
CA GLU A 243 -19.21 6.59 -25.31
C GLU A 243 -19.22 6.89 -26.80
N HIS A 244 -18.13 7.43 -27.36
CA HIS A 244 -18.03 7.64 -28.80
C HIS A 244 -18.15 6.33 -29.61
N LYS A 245 -17.65 5.20 -29.10
CA LYS A 245 -17.73 3.90 -29.79
C LYS A 245 -19.06 3.19 -29.64
N THR A 246 -19.76 3.37 -28.52
CA THR A 246 -21.04 2.70 -28.25
C THR A 246 -22.26 3.53 -28.64
N SER A 247 -22.06 4.82 -28.97
CA SER A 247 -23.11 5.73 -29.45
C SER A 247 -23.17 5.83 -30.98
N SER A 248 -22.38 5.03 -31.72
CA SER A 248 -22.48 4.80 -33.18
C SER A 248 -23.05 3.42 -33.45
#